data_AF-A0A259NJE5-F1
#
_entry.id   AF-A0A259NJE5-F1
#
_cell.length_a   1.000
_cell.length_b   1.000
_cell.length_c   1.000
_cell.angle_alpha   90.00
_cell.angle_beta   90.00
_cell.angle_gamma   90.00
#
_symmetry.space_group_name_H-M   'P 1'
#
loop_
_entity.id
_entity.type
_entity.pdbx_description
1 polymer ?
#
loop_
_entity_poly.entity_id
_entity_poly.type
_entity_poly.pdbx_seq_one_letter_code
_entity_poly.pdbx_strand_id
1 'polypeptide(L)'
;MVLKRPVPGTRRWSRGQRAIHWGLVLILLLAWWSGSNDEEWHEWVGYGALALLGLRFLLGFGSRHPHARWGFFLQQLLAFRRSPSADHPDGRPVLGPLGAFSAMMLLLLMTTTAVTGWMLTLEQFVGEDAAEDRHYWAFNLTLAWTALHVLTHLARWLRRLRVLGSDGA
;
A
#
# COMPACT_ATOMS: atom_id res chain seq x y z
N MET A 1 12.74 -22.15 32.79
CA MET A 1 11.90 -21.27 31.94
C MET A 1 12.74 -20.06 31.52
N VAL A 2 13.35 -20.12 30.32
CA VAL A 2 14.25 -19.04 29.83
C VAL A 2 13.40 -18.03 29.08
N LEU A 3 13.13 -16.88 29.70
CA LEU A 3 12.53 -15.74 29.01
C LEU A 3 13.54 -15.20 27.99
N LYS A 4 13.35 -15.51 26.71
CA LYS A 4 14.05 -14.87 25.60
C LYS A 4 13.71 -13.37 25.65
N ARG A 5 14.62 -12.53 26.14
CA ARG A 5 14.46 -11.08 26.06
C ARG A 5 14.27 -10.70 24.57
N PRO A 6 13.28 -9.87 24.21
CA PRO A 6 13.15 -9.40 22.85
C PRO A 6 14.42 -8.65 22.48
N VAL A 7 15.11 -9.09 21.42
CA VAL A 7 16.32 -8.45 20.92
C VAL A 7 15.98 -6.97 20.65
N PRO A 8 16.61 -5.99 21.32
CA PRO A 8 16.40 -4.59 21.03
C PRO A 8 16.96 -4.32 19.64
N GLY A 9 16.08 -4.12 18.65
CA GLY A 9 16.52 -3.87 17.27
C GLY A 9 15.54 -4.24 16.16
N THR A 10 14.44 -4.93 16.43
CA THR A 10 13.48 -5.29 15.36
C THR A 10 12.52 -4.13 15.04
N ARG A 11 13.04 -2.94 14.73
CA ARG A 11 12.20 -1.87 14.16
C ARG A 11 11.90 -2.26 12.71
N ARG A 12 10.83 -3.04 12.51
CA ARG A 12 10.45 -3.68 11.23
C ARG A 12 10.39 -2.73 10.03
N TRP A 13 10.05 -1.46 10.23
CA TRP A 13 10.08 -0.40 9.21
C TRP A 13 10.91 0.80 9.71
N SER A 14 11.67 1.41 8.80
CA SER A 14 12.32 2.70 9.05
C SER A 14 11.30 3.83 9.28
N ARG A 15 11.72 4.97 9.84
CA ARG A 15 10.86 6.16 9.97
C ARG A 15 10.37 6.66 8.61
N GLY A 16 11.26 6.69 7.61
CA GLY A 16 10.92 7.11 6.24
C GLY A 16 9.86 6.22 5.58
N GLN A 17 9.93 4.90 5.74
CA GLN A 17 8.90 4.00 5.19
C GLN A 17 7.52 4.26 5.79
N ARG A 18 7.44 4.52 7.10
CA ARG A 18 6.16 4.89 7.74
C ARG A 18 5.66 6.22 7.22
N ALA A 19 6.53 7.22 7.11
CA ALA A 19 6.15 8.55 6.64
C ALA A 19 5.58 8.49 5.21
N ILE A 20 6.24 7.74 4.31
CA ILE A 20 5.77 7.58 2.93
C ILE A 20 4.45 6.81 2.88
N HIS A 21 4.32 5.71 3.63
CA HIS A 21 3.08 4.95 3.65
C HIS A 21 1.90 5.78 4.15
N TRP A 22 2.06 6.45 5.30
CA TRP A 22 0.99 7.31 5.83
C TRP A 22 0.76 8.55 4.99
N GLY A 23 1.79 9.06 4.30
CA GLY A 23 1.65 10.09 3.28
C GLY A 23 0.79 9.63 2.11
N LEU A 24 1.00 8.40 1.61
CA LEU A 24 0.16 7.81 0.56
C LEU A 24 -1.28 7.59 1.02
N VAL A 25 -1.51 7.23 2.29
CA VAL A 25 -2.86 7.14 2.85
C VAL A 25 -3.52 8.52 2.90
N LEU A 26 -2.82 9.53 3.43
CA LEU A 26 -3.34 10.88 3.52
C LEU A 26 -3.65 11.44 2.13
N ILE A 27 -2.77 11.24 1.15
CA ILE A 27 -2.95 11.81 -0.18
C ILE A 27 -4.10 11.14 -0.94
N LEU A 28 -4.32 9.83 -0.73
CA LEU A 28 -5.48 9.14 -1.29
C LEU A 28 -6.79 9.72 -0.73
N LEU A 29 -6.84 10.00 0.59
CA LEU A 29 -8.02 10.59 1.22
C LEU A 29 -8.26 12.03 0.73
N LEU A 30 -7.21 12.83 0.64
CA LEU A 30 -7.30 14.20 0.13
C LEU A 30 -7.75 14.21 -1.33
N ALA A 31 -7.20 13.33 -2.18
CA ALA A 31 -7.56 13.24 -3.59
C ALA A 31 -9.02 12.80 -3.77
N TRP A 32 -9.46 11.79 -3.01
CA TRP A 32 -10.86 11.36 -3.04
C TRP A 32 -11.81 12.48 -2.63
N TRP A 33 -11.47 13.20 -1.56
CA TRP A 33 -12.30 14.29 -1.07
C TRP A 33 -12.31 15.46 -2.06
N SER A 34 -11.15 15.87 -2.59
CA SER A 34 -11.06 17.02 -3.49
C SER A 34 -11.67 16.75 -4.86
N GLY A 35 -11.64 15.51 -5.34
CA GLY A 35 -12.09 15.16 -6.71
C GLY A 35 -13.55 15.50 -7.01
N SER A 36 -14.39 15.68 -5.98
CA SER A 36 -15.79 16.10 -6.16
C SER A 36 -16.09 17.50 -5.62
N ASN A 37 -15.11 18.19 -5.05
CA ASN A 37 -15.33 19.42 -4.29
C ASN A 37 -14.48 20.60 -4.79
N ASP A 38 -13.30 20.33 -5.34
CA ASP A 38 -12.33 21.34 -5.75
C ASP A 38 -11.33 20.72 -6.75
N GLU A 39 -11.55 20.98 -8.03
CA GLU A 39 -10.76 20.43 -9.13
C GLU A 39 -9.31 20.94 -9.11
N GLU A 40 -9.10 22.23 -8.83
CA GLU A 40 -7.76 22.81 -8.74
C GLU A 40 -6.98 22.15 -7.59
N TRP A 41 -7.61 22.01 -6.43
CA TRP A 41 -6.99 21.31 -5.30
C TRP A 41 -6.75 19.84 -5.61
N HIS A 42 -7.65 19.17 -6.34
CA HIS A 42 -7.45 17.80 -6.78
C HIS A 42 -6.23 17.62 -7.67
N GLU A 43 -6.00 18.56 -8.61
CA GLU A 43 -4.82 18.54 -9.47
C GLU A 43 -3.53 18.65 -8.64
N TRP A 44 -3.44 19.62 -7.73
CA TRP A 44 -2.29 19.80 -6.84
C TRP A 44 -2.02 18.58 -5.95
N VAL A 45 -3.08 17.99 -5.40
CA VAL A 45 -2.98 16.76 -4.61
C VAL A 45 -2.50 15.59 -5.50
N GLY A 46 -2.94 15.52 -6.75
CA GLY A 46 -2.48 14.57 -7.76
C GLY A 46 -0.97 14.67 -8.02
N TYR A 47 -0.42 15.88 -8.17
CA TYR A 47 1.03 16.08 -8.30
C TYR A 47 1.79 15.63 -7.05
N GLY A 48 1.25 15.90 -5.86
CA GLY A 48 1.79 15.38 -4.61
C GLY A 48 1.80 13.84 -4.57
N ALA A 49 0.76 13.20 -5.11
CA ALA A 49 0.67 11.74 -5.18
C ALA A 49 1.76 11.17 -6.10
N LEU A 50 1.95 11.77 -7.29
CA LEU A 50 3.02 11.41 -8.21
C LEU A 50 4.41 11.54 -7.56
N ALA A 51 4.64 12.62 -6.81
CA ALA A 51 5.91 12.83 -6.09
C ALA A 51 6.14 11.76 -5.01
N LEU A 52 5.14 11.46 -4.18
CA LEU A 52 5.24 10.42 -3.14
C LEU A 52 5.44 9.02 -3.73
N LEU A 53 4.72 8.70 -4.81
CA LEU A 53 4.89 7.45 -5.55
C LEU A 53 6.30 7.37 -6.13
N GLY A 54 6.76 8.41 -6.83
CA GLY A 54 8.12 8.51 -7.38
C GLY A 54 9.19 8.27 -6.31
N LEU A 55 9.07 8.95 -5.15
CA LEU A 55 9.96 8.74 -4.02
C LEU A 55 9.91 7.29 -3.51
N ARG A 56 8.71 6.70 -3.41
CA ARG A 56 8.53 5.31 -3.03
C ARG A 56 9.21 4.36 -4.02
N PHE A 57 9.17 4.65 -5.33
CA PHE A 57 9.85 3.87 -6.35
C PHE A 57 11.37 3.94 -6.19
N LEU A 58 11.91 5.16 -6.07
CA LEU A 58 13.35 5.40 -5.89
C LEU A 58 13.91 4.68 -4.67
N LEU A 59 13.23 4.77 -3.52
CA LEU A 59 13.63 4.06 -2.31
C LEU A 59 13.53 2.54 -2.46
N GLY A 60 12.63 2.03 -3.29
CA GLY A 60 12.54 0.59 -3.57
C GLY A 60 13.78 0.02 -4.26
N PHE A 61 14.47 0.82 -5.07
CA PHE A 61 15.73 0.44 -5.72
C PHE A 61 16.96 0.72 -4.85
N GLY A 62 16.99 1.84 -4.12
CA GLY A 62 18.17 2.30 -3.39
C GLY A 62 18.21 1.99 -1.88
N SER A 63 17.16 1.42 -1.28
CA SER A 63 17.13 1.27 0.18
C SER A 63 18.05 0.16 0.70
N ARG A 64 18.85 0.50 1.71
CA ARG A 64 19.64 -0.45 2.52
C ARG A 64 18.77 -1.31 3.45
N HIS A 65 17.50 -0.95 3.62
CA HIS A 65 16.59 -1.69 4.49
C HIS A 65 15.95 -2.87 3.73
N PRO A 66 16.10 -4.13 4.19
CA PRO A 66 15.71 -5.31 3.42
C PRO A 66 14.21 -5.33 3.07
N HIS A 67 13.35 -4.86 3.97
CA HIS A 67 11.89 -4.81 3.76
C HIS A 67 11.40 -3.65 2.86
N ALA A 68 12.30 -2.76 2.42
CA ALA A 68 11.96 -1.67 1.51
C ALA A 68 12.22 -2.03 0.04
N ARG A 69 13.06 -3.04 -0.21
CA ARG A 69 13.57 -3.37 -1.54
C ARG A 69 12.53 -4.11 -2.36
N TRP A 70 12.51 -3.84 -3.68
CA TRP A 70 11.66 -4.58 -4.62
C TRP A 70 11.88 -6.09 -4.57
N GLY A 71 13.14 -6.53 -4.38
CA GLY A 71 13.49 -7.95 -4.26
C GLY A 71 12.75 -8.67 -3.14
N PHE A 72 12.47 -8.00 -2.02
CA PHE A 72 11.69 -8.60 -0.92
C PHE A 72 10.25 -8.90 -1.37
N PHE A 73 9.61 -7.97 -2.08
CA PHE A 73 8.25 -8.18 -2.57
C PHE A 73 8.17 -9.26 -3.65
N LEU A 74 9.15 -9.30 -4.56
CA LEU A 74 9.23 -10.35 -5.59
C LEU A 74 9.43 -11.74 -4.98
N GLN A 75 10.28 -11.85 -3.96
CA GLN A 75 10.47 -13.11 -3.22
C GLN A 75 9.17 -13.58 -2.54
N GLN A 76 8.43 -12.66 -1.92
CA GLN A 76 7.14 -12.99 -1.30
C GLN A 76 6.10 -13.40 -2.35
N LEU A 77 6.06 -12.76 -3.52
CA LEU A 77 5.15 -13.14 -4.61
C LEU A 77 5.48 -14.53 -5.18
N LEU A 78 6.77 -14.87 -5.31
CA LEU A 78 7.21 -16.21 -5.72
C LEU A 78 6.89 -17.28 -4.66
N ALA A 79 6.96 -16.92 -3.37
CA ALA A 79 6.55 -17.80 -2.29
C ALA A 79 5.04 -18.09 -2.31
N PHE A 80 4.21 -17.10 -2.70
CA PHE A 80 2.76 -17.28 -2.86
C PHE A 80 2.41 -18.41 -3.85
N ARG A 81 3.10 -18.46 -5.00
CA ARG A 81 2.87 -19.49 -6.02
C ARG A 81 3.20 -20.90 -5.54
N ARG A 82 4.07 -21.04 -4.53
CA ARG A 82 4.52 -22.34 -4.01
C ARG A 82 3.74 -22.80 -2.78
N SER A 83 3.25 -21.87 -1.97
CA SER A 83 2.39 -22.20 -0.83
C SER A 83 1.49 -20.99 -0.49
N PRO A 84 0.18 -21.06 -0.80
CA PRO A 84 -0.77 -20.01 -0.46
C PRO A 84 -1.09 -19.90 1.03
N SER A 85 -0.58 -20.82 1.87
CA SER A 85 -0.93 -20.90 3.29
C SER A 85 -0.47 -19.64 4.03
N ALA A 86 -1.45 -19.02 4.72
CA ALA A 86 -1.30 -17.73 5.39
C ALA A 86 -0.48 -17.79 6.70
N ASP A 87 -0.15 -19.01 7.15
CA ASP A 87 0.48 -19.29 8.43
C ASP A 87 1.90 -19.79 8.21
N HIS A 88 2.87 -18.91 8.48
CA HIS A 88 4.22 -19.35 8.80
C HIS A 88 4.24 -19.71 10.30
N PRO A 89 4.59 -20.94 10.69
CA PRO A 89 4.63 -21.39 12.08
C PRO A 89 5.58 -20.56 12.97
N ASP A 90 6.54 -19.84 12.37
CA ASP A 90 7.66 -19.22 13.09
C ASP A 90 7.37 -17.81 13.64
N GLY A 91 6.12 -17.36 13.65
CA GLY A 91 5.75 -16.07 14.25
C GLY A 91 6.41 -14.85 13.58
N ARG A 92 6.95 -14.98 12.36
CA ARG A 92 7.56 -13.89 11.57
C ARG A 92 6.48 -13.08 10.85
N PRO A 93 6.11 -11.88 11.32
CA PRO A 93 5.10 -11.07 10.68
C PRO A 93 5.80 -9.96 9.91
N VAL A 94 5.99 -10.15 8.60
CA VAL A 94 6.42 -9.01 7.76
C VAL A 94 5.55 -8.80 6.51
N LEU A 95 4.61 -9.71 6.23
CA LEU A 95 3.56 -9.71 5.20
C LEU A 95 3.59 -11.16 4.72
N GLY A 96 2.52 -11.91 4.96
CA GLY A 96 2.36 -13.16 4.22
C GLY A 96 2.38 -12.86 2.72
N PRO A 97 2.58 -13.86 1.85
CA PRO A 97 2.65 -13.66 0.41
C PRO A 97 1.47 -12.82 -0.16
N LEU A 98 0.28 -12.97 0.44
CA LEU A 98 -0.92 -12.19 0.13
C LEU A 98 -0.81 -10.70 0.45
N GLY A 99 -0.13 -10.34 1.54
CA GLY A 99 0.06 -8.93 1.92
C GLY A 99 1.07 -8.23 1.02
N ALA A 100 2.10 -8.94 0.56
CA ALA A 100 3.05 -8.42 -0.43
C ALA A 100 2.40 -8.21 -1.80
N PHE A 101 1.54 -9.15 -2.21
CA PHE A 101 0.72 -9.00 -3.41
C PHE A 101 -0.22 -7.79 -3.31
N SER A 102 -0.97 -7.66 -2.21
CA SER A 102 -1.87 -6.53 -1.98
C SER A 102 -1.15 -5.19 -2.04
N ALA A 103 0.01 -5.06 -1.38
CA ALA A 103 0.82 -3.83 -1.41
C ALA A 103 1.33 -3.49 -2.82
N MET A 104 1.74 -4.49 -3.61
CA MET A 104 2.18 -4.28 -4.99
C MET A 104 1.03 -3.85 -5.90
N MET A 105 -0.14 -4.47 -5.74
CA MET A 105 -1.34 -4.07 -6.47
C MET A 105 -1.77 -2.65 -6.14
N LEU A 106 -1.77 -2.25 -4.87
CA LEU A 106 -2.06 -0.86 -4.51
C LEU A 106 -1.07 0.11 -5.12
N LEU A 107 0.21 -0.23 -5.11
CA LEU A 107 1.22 0.64 -5.70
C LEU A 107 1.05 0.79 -7.21
N LEU A 108 0.70 -0.31 -7.90
CA LEU A 108 0.36 -0.27 -9.32
C LEU A 108 -0.89 0.58 -9.57
N LEU A 109 -2.00 0.29 -8.89
CA LEU A 109 -3.29 0.96 -9.08
C LEU A 109 -3.21 2.46 -8.78
N MET A 110 -2.59 2.84 -7.65
CA MET A 110 -2.37 4.25 -7.31
C MET A 110 -1.50 4.96 -8.36
N THR A 111 -0.49 4.28 -8.91
CA THR A 111 0.34 4.83 -9.99
C THR A 111 -0.48 5.00 -11.26
N THR A 112 -1.28 4.02 -11.64
CA THR A 112 -2.19 4.11 -12.78
C THR A 112 -3.14 5.29 -12.61
N THR A 113 -3.80 5.44 -11.46
CA THR A 113 -4.71 6.56 -11.18
C THR A 113 -4.00 7.91 -11.25
N ALA A 114 -2.81 8.03 -10.66
CA ALA A 114 -2.07 9.29 -10.66
C ALA A 114 -1.58 9.67 -12.07
N VAL A 115 -1.14 8.70 -12.86
CA VAL A 115 -0.71 8.92 -14.25
C VAL A 115 -1.89 9.25 -15.14
N THR A 116 -3.02 8.53 -15.03
CA THR A 116 -4.22 8.86 -15.82
C THR A 116 -4.78 10.23 -15.44
N GLY A 117 -4.72 10.62 -14.16
CA GLY A 117 -5.11 11.96 -13.72
C GLY A 117 -4.22 13.05 -14.33
N TRP A 118 -2.89 12.86 -14.33
CA TRP A 118 -1.98 13.76 -15.02
C TRP A 118 -2.20 13.80 -16.54
N MET A 119 -2.56 12.68 -17.16
CA MET A 119 -2.89 12.69 -18.58
C MET A 119 -4.08 13.61 -18.90
N LEU A 120 -5.06 13.72 -18.02
CA LEU A 120 -6.21 14.63 -18.21
C LEU A 120 -5.81 16.12 -18.25
N THR A 121 -4.61 16.47 -17.79
CA THR A 121 -4.09 17.85 -17.88
C THR A 121 -3.39 18.13 -19.23
N LEU A 122 -3.25 17.13 -20.10
CA LEU A 122 -2.59 17.26 -21.40
C LEU A 122 -3.62 17.61 -22.47
N GLU A 123 -3.31 18.58 -23.33
CA GLU A 123 -4.20 19.07 -24.40
C GLU A 123 -4.82 17.94 -25.26
N GLN A 124 -4.07 16.86 -25.50
CA GLN A 124 -4.51 15.72 -26.31
C GLN A 124 -5.65 14.89 -25.67
N PHE A 125 -5.88 15.01 -24.36
CA PHE A 125 -6.85 14.22 -23.61
C PHE A 125 -7.99 15.06 -23.00
N VAL A 126 -7.94 16.39 -23.15
CA VAL A 126 -8.98 17.29 -22.63
C VAL A 126 -10.30 17.02 -23.35
N GLY A 127 -11.35 16.70 -22.59
CA GLY A 127 -12.68 16.39 -23.11
C GLY A 127 -12.82 15.02 -23.76
N GLU A 128 -11.84 14.12 -23.62
CA GLU A 128 -11.97 12.73 -24.05
C GLU A 128 -12.62 11.88 -22.96
N ASP A 129 -13.89 11.49 -23.14
CA ASP A 129 -14.64 10.63 -22.20
C ASP A 129 -13.87 9.36 -21.82
N ALA A 130 -13.17 8.74 -22.78
CA ALA A 130 -12.39 7.54 -22.53
C ALA A 130 -11.18 7.77 -21.60
N ALA A 131 -10.60 8.98 -21.58
CA ALA A 131 -9.55 9.33 -20.63
C ALA A 131 -10.12 9.51 -19.22
N GLU A 132 -11.24 10.20 -19.11
CA GLU A 132 -11.95 10.43 -17.84
C GLU A 132 -12.41 9.09 -17.22
N ASP A 133 -13.01 8.21 -18.03
CA ASP A 133 -13.42 6.87 -17.62
C ASP A 133 -12.24 6.03 -17.11
N ARG A 134 -11.09 6.08 -17.80
CA ARG A 134 -9.88 5.37 -17.36
C ARG A 134 -9.43 5.85 -15.98
N HIS A 135 -9.45 7.16 -15.73
CA HIS A 135 -9.13 7.71 -14.42
C HIS A 135 -10.14 7.28 -13.36
N TYR A 136 -11.44 7.42 -13.65
CA TYR A 136 -12.53 7.03 -12.77
C TYR A 136 -12.47 5.54 -12.38
N TRP A 137 -12.31 4.64 -13.34
CA TRP A 137 -12.22 3.20 -13.06
C TRP A 137 -10.95 2.82 -12.30
N ALA A 138 -9.80 3.41 -12.65
CA ALA A 138 -8.55 3.19 -11.92
C ALA A 138 -8.68 3.63 -10.46
N PHE A 139 -9.30 4.79 -10.22
CA PHE A 139 -9.57 5.32 -8.89
C PHE A 139 -10.50 4.40 -8.07
N ASN A 140 -11.63 3.99 -8.65
CA ASN A 140 -12.57 3.09 -7.97
C ASN A 140 -11.95 1.73 -7.63
N LEU A 141 -11.14 1.18 -8.54
CA LEU A 141 -10.41 -0.06 -8.28
C LEU A 141 -9.36 0.12 -7.17
N THR A 142 -8.69 1.27 -7.11
CA THR A 142 -7.80 1.64 -6.00
C THR A 142 -8.53 1.66 -4.66
N LEU A 143 -9.72 2.26 -4.59
CA LEU A 143 -10.55 2.27 -3.38
C LEU A 143 -10.98 0.86 -2.95
N ALA A 144 -11.51 0.07 -3.88
CA ALA A 144 -11.95 -1.30 -3.61
C ALA A 144 -10.80 -2.16 -3.06
N TRP A 145 -9.62 -2.04 -3.68
CA TRP A 145 -8.44 -2.77 -3.24
C TRP A 145 -7.89 -2.27 -1.91
N THR A 146 -8.01 -0.97 -1.63
CA THR A 146 -7.64 -0.36 -0.35
C THR A 146 -8.55 -0.87 0.77
N ALA A 147 -9.85 -0.96 0.53
CA ALA A 147 -10.80 -1.55 1.48
C ALA A 147 -10.43 -3.02 1.78
N LEU A 148 -10.16 -3.83 0.76
CA LEU A 148 -9.70 -5.20 0.94
C LEU A 148 -8.40 -5.27 1.75
N HIS A 149 -7.42 -4.43 1.42
CA HIS A 149 -6.15 -4.33 2.13
C HIS A 149 -6.37 -4.09 3.63
N VAL A 150 -7.14 -3.05 3.99
CA VAL A 150 -7.45 -2.71 5.38
C VAL A 150 -8.23 -3.83 6.07
N LEU A 151 -9.22 -4.42 5.42
CA LEU A 151 -10.02 -5.53 5.96
C LEU A 151 -9.15 -6.73 6.34
N THR A 152 -8.14 -7.07 5.53
CA THR A 152 -7.22 -8.18 5.88
C THR A 152 -6.43 -7.90 7.16
N HIS A 153 -6.00 -6.66 7.36
CA HIS A 153 -5.28 -6.24 8.56
C HIS A 153 -6.20 -6.21 9.79
N LEU A 154 -7.42 -5.70 9.63
CA LEU A 154 -8.44 -5.69 10.67
C LEU A 154 -8.82 -7.10 11.11
N ALA A 155 -9.09 -8.01 10.18
CA ALA A 155 -9.41 -9.40 10.47
C ALA A 155 -8.26 -10.11 11.20
N ARG A 156 -7.01 -9.87 10.80
CA ARG A 156 -5.82 -10.40 11.48
C ARG A 156 -5.67 -9.83 12.89
N TRP A 157 -5.98 -8.56 13.09
CA TRP A 157 -5.96 -7.92 14.42
C TRP A 157 -7.04 -8.50 15.33
N LEU A 158 -8.28 -8.65 14.85
CA LEU A 158 -9.39 -9.25 15.61
C LEU A 158 -9.10 -10.70 16.02
N ARG A 159 -8.53 -11.52 15.12
CA ARG A 159 -8.13 -12.90 15.47
C ARG A 159 -7.09 -12.94 16.59
N ARG A 160 -6.12 -12.00 16.60
CA ARG A 160 -5.13 -11.90 17.67
C ARG A 160 -5.77 -11.56 19.02
N LEU A 161 -6.75 -10.67 19.05
CA LEU A 161 -7.46 -10.33 20.28
C LEU A 161 -8.22 -11.54 20.85
N ARG A 162 -8.82 -12.37 19.99
CA ARG A 162 -9.53 -13.59 20.42
C ARG A 162 -8.61 -14.61 21.08
N VAL A 163 -7.41 -14.83 20.53
CA VAL A 163 -6.41 -15.76 21.10
C VAL A 163 -5.93 -15.29 22.47
N LEU A 164 -5.69 -13.98 22.64
CA LEU A 164 -5.28 -13.44 23.94
C LEU A 164 -6.39 -13.53 25.01
N GLY A 165 -7.65 -13.58 24.60
CA GLY A 165 -8.79 -13.76 25.48
C GLY A 165 -9.05 -15.22 25.87
N SER A 166 -8.62 -16.20 25.06
CA SER A 166 -8.80 -17.64 25.35
C SER A 166 -7.77 -18.20 26.31
N ASP A 167 -6.59 -17.58 26.42
CA ASP A 167 -5.49 -18.04 27.28
C ASP A 167 -5.57 -17.49 28.73
N GLY A 168 -6.63 -16.72 29.03
CA GLY A 168 -6.82 -16.03 30.31
C GLY A 168 -8.09 -16.41 31.08
N ALA A 169 -8.77 -17.49 30.70
CA ALA A 169 -9.94 -18.07 31.37
C ALA A 169 -9.66 -19.52 31.77
#